data_AF-A0A6A2Z484-F1
#
_entry.id   AF-A0A6A2Z484-F1
#
_cell.length_a   1.000
_cell.length_b   1.000
_cell.length_c   1.000
_cell.angle_alpha   90.00
_cell.angle_beta   90.00
_cell.angle_gamma   90.00
#
_symmetry.space_group_name_H-M   'P 1'
#
loop_
_entity.id
_entity.type
_entity.pdbx_description
1 polymer ?
#
loop_
_entity_poly.entity_id
_entity_poly.type
_entity_poly.pdbx_seq_one_letter_code
_entity_poly.pdbx_strand_id
1 'polypeptide(L)'
;MSVEDKITVTWGLNQSFPAGTDTSYRTVKVQLCYAPISQVDRAWRKTEDHLSKDKTCQFKIVEKPYVNANETLEWTIERDTPTATYFVRAYALDENNHEVAYGQNTNAEKKTNLFDVQAITGRHVSLDIASICFSAFSIVSLMGFFYAEKRKGRKAEQ
;
A
#
# COMPACT_ATOMS: atom_id res chain seq x y z
N MET A 1 -0.37 -24.23 -10.63
CA MET A 1 -0.33 -24.17 -9.16
C MET A 1 0.51 -22.97 -8.81
N SER A 2 -0.10 -21.80 -8.62
CA SER A 2 0.62 -20.59 -8.21
C SER A 2 1.01 -20.77 -6.75
N VAL A 3 2.29 -20.99 -6.50
CA VAL A 3 2.84 -20.92 -5.15
C VAL A 3 2.65 -19.48 -4.71
N GLU A 4 1.77 -19.25 -3.73
CA GLU A 4 1.60 -17.95 -3.11
C GLU A 4 2.69 -17.84 -2.04
N ASP A 5 3.68 -16.99 -2.28
CA ASP A 5 4.75 -16.75 -1.34
C ASP A 5 4.20 -16.12 -0.05
N LYS A 6 4.75 -16.54 1.09
CA LYS A 6 4.32 -16.10 2.43
C LYS A 6 5.48 -15.44 3.16
N ILE A 7 5.16 -14.39 3.91
CA ILE A 7 6.07 -13.69 4.79
C ILE A 7 5.67 -14.02 6.23
N THR A 8 6.59 -14.59 7.01
CA THR A 8 6.42 -14.75 8.45
C THR A 8 6.94 -13.51 9.14
N VAL A 9 6.07 -12.83 9.89
CA VAL A 9 6.44 -11.63 10.66
C VAL A 9 6.26 -11.93 12.14
N THR A 10 7.28 -11.60 12.92
CA THR A 10 7.24 -11.65 14.37
C THR A 10 7.50 -10.26 14.93
N TRP A 11 6.68 -9.82 15.88
CA TRP A 11 6.86 -8.56 16.60
C TRP A 11 6.61 -8.77 18.09
N GLY A 12 7.19 -7.87 18.88
CA GLY A 12 7.04 -7.86 20.33
C GLY A 12 7.79 -6.67 20.92
N LEU A 13 7.40 -6.26 22.13
CA LEU A 13 8.12 -5.24 22.87
C LEU A 13 9.45 -5.81 23.35
N ASN A 14 10.54 -5.06 23.16
CA ASN A 14 11.83 -5.45 23.68
C ASN A 14 11.81 -5.43 25.22
N GLN A 15 12.13 -6.56 25.82
CA GLN A 15 12.09 -6.79 27.27
C GLN A 15 13.16 -6.00 28.05
N SER A 16 14.11 -5.37 27.34
CA SER A 16 15.07 -4.43 27.94
C SER A 16 14.46 -3.08 28.29
N PHE A 17 13.25 -2.76 27.82
CA PHE A 17 12.58 -1.50 28.15
C PHE A 17 12.00 -1.53 29.57
N PRO A 18 11.89 -0.37 30.24
CA PRO A 18 11.25 -0.28 31.55
C PRO A 18 9.79 -0.76 31.53
N ALA A 19 9.35 -1.38 32.63
CA ALA A 19 7.96 -1.74 32.81
C ALA A 19 7.06 -0.49 32.69
N GLY A 20 5.97 -0.62 31.94
CA GLY A 20 5.02 0.48 31.68
C GLY A 20 5.31 1.31 30.43
N THR A 21 6.33 0.97 29.64
CA THR A 21 6.61 1.62 28.33
C THR A 21 5.43 1.48 27.36
N ASP A 22 4.67 0.39 27.47
CA ASP A 22 3.52 0.03 26.65
C ASP A 22 2.17 0.50 27.21
N THR A 23 2.17 1.34 28.26
CA THR A 23 0.92 1.81 28.91
C THR A 23 -0.03 2.53 27.98
N SER A 24 0.49 3.21 26.95
CA SER A 24 -0.30 3.88 25.92
C SER A 24 -0.66 2.98 24.74
N TYR A 25 -0.10 1.76 24.65
CA TYR A 25 -0.29 0.91 23.49
C TYR A 25 -1.66 0.22 23.56
N ARG A 26 -2.40 0.27 22.46
CA ARG A 26 -3.74 -0.30 22.33
C ARG A 26 -3.86 -1.21 21.12
N THR A 27 -3.28 -0.79 20.01
CA THR A 27 -3.34 -1.53 18.73
C THR A 27 -1.94 -1.66 18.17
N VAL A 28 -1.65 -2.79 17.53
CA VAL A 28 -0.46 -2.97 16.69
C VAL A 28 -0.88 -3.02 15.25
N LYS A 29 -0.21 -2.22 14.41
CA LYS A 29 -0.37 -2.21 12.97
C LYS A 29 0.95 -2.54 12.31
N VAL A 30 1.01 -3.66 11.62
CA VAL A 30 2.19 -4.10 10.87
C VAL A 30 1.99 -3.77 9.40
N GLN A 31 2.98 -3.14 8.80
CA GLN A 31 2.92 -2.68 7.42
C GLN A 31 4.16 -3.07 6.64
N LEU A 32 3.95 -3.27 5.34
CA LEU A 32 5.00 -3.44 4.35
C LEU A 32 5.40 -2.06 3.79
N CYS A 33 6.71 -1.81 3.78
CA CYS A 33 7.28 -0.49 3.52
C CYS A 33 8.34 -0.54 2.41
N TYR A 34 8.33 0.42 1.49
CA TYR A 34 9.31 0.49 0.41
C TYR A 34 10.70 0.84 0.91
N ALA A 35 11.71 0.04 0.56
CA ALA A 35 13.11 0.37 0.80
C ALA A 35 13.56 1.59 -0.03
N PRO A 36 14.57 2.36 0.41
CA PRO A 36 15.03 3.57 -0.29
C PRO A 36 15.34 3.36 -1.77
N ILE A 37 15.94 2.22 -2.13
CA ILE A 37 16.24 1.85 -3.52
C ILE A 37 14.98 1.80 -4.41
N SER A 38 13.83 1.46 -3.83
CA SER A 38 12.54 1.38 -4.52
C SER A 38 11.71 2.67 -4.45
N GLN A 39 12.25 3.75 -3.86
CA GLN A 39 11.63 5.08 -3.77
C GLN A 39 12.17 6.08 -4.80
N VAL A 40 13.32 5.80 -5.42
CA VAL A 40 13.97 6.68 -6.41
C VAL A 40 13.01 6.97 -7.57
N ASP A 41 12.83 8.24 -7.89
CA ASP A 41 11.93 8.77 -8.93
C ASP A 41 10.45 8.36 -8.81
N ARG A 42 10.02 7.88 -7.64
CA ARG A 42 8.65 7.44 -7.37
C ARG A 42 8.07 8.24 -6.22
N ALA A 43 7.60 9.46 -6.51
CA ALA A 43 7.01 10.37 -5.52
C ALA A 43 5.83 9.74 -4.74
N TRP A 44 5.13 8.76 -5.33
CA TRP A 44 4.07 8.01 -4.65
C TRP A 44 4.57 6.97 -3.65
N ARG A 45 5.88 6.81 -3.44
CA ARG A 45 6.53 5.90 -2.48
C ARG A 45 7.47 6.61 -1.50
N LYS A 46 7.46 7.94 -1.51
CA LYS A 46 8.45 8.77 -0.81
C LYS A 46 8.25 8.73 0.70
N THR A 47 9.37 8.67 1.44
CA THR A 47 9.41 8.90 2.88
C THR A 47 9.18 10.38 3.20
N GLU A 48 8.27 10.66 4.13
CA GLU A 48 8.07 11.99 4.71
C GLU A 48 8.09 11.88 6.24
N ASP A 49 8.61 12.92 6.90
CA ASP A 49 8.68 12.94 8.38
C ASP A 49 7.29 13.02 9.01
N HIS A 50 6.36 13.70 8.33
CA HIS A 50 4.98 13.75 8.75
C HIS A 50 4.29 12.44 8.39
N LEU A 51 4.05 11.59 9.39
CA LEU A 51 3.52 10.22 9.20
C LEU A 51 2.23 10.18 8.36
N SER A 52 1.32 11.15 8.51
CA SER A 52 0.09 11.17 7.69
C SER A 52 0.32 11.45 6.19
N LYS A 53 1.52 11.93 5.83
CA LYS A 53 1.96 12.16 4.46
C LYS A 53 2.99 11.12 3.99
N ASP A 54 3.45 10.25 4.90
CA ASP A 54 4.42 9.22 4.58
C ASP A 54 3.79 8.16 3.67
N LYS A 55 4.36 8.01 2.48
CA LYS A 55 3.93 7.00 1.50
C LYS A 55 4.85 5.79 1.50
N THR A 56 5.74 5.67 2.48
CA THR A 56 6.68 4.55 2.56
C THR A 56 5.95 3.24 2.85
N CYS A 57 5.02 3.24 3.80
CA CYS A 57 4.32 2.06 4.30
C CYS A 57 2.86 2.04 3.84
N GLN A 58 2.59 1.35 2.72
CA GLN A 58 1.27 1.40 2.07
C GLN A 58 0.43 0.14 2.29
N PHE A 59 1.07 -1.02 2.38
CA PHE A 59 0.34 -2.29 2.47
C PHE A 59 0.21 -2.71 3.93
N LYS A 60 -1.00 -3.05 4.33
CA LYS A 60 -1.31 -3.49 5.69
C LYS A 60 -1.16 -5.00 5.76
N ILE A 61 -0.26 -5.47 6.61
CA ILE A 61 -0.07 -6.90 6.87
C ILE A 61 -1.08 -7.38 7.91
N VAL A 62 -1.15 -6.67 9.05
CA VAL A 62 -2.13 -6.95 10.10
C VAL A 62 -2.38 -5.70 10.95
N GLU A 63 -3.55 -5.66 11.55
CA GLU A 63 -3.95 -4.67 12.54
C GLU A 63 -4.81 -5.36 13.59
N LYS A 64 -4.36 -5.34 14.84
CA LYS A 64 -5.02 -6.05 15.94
C LYS A 64 -4.69 -5.44 17.31
N PRO A 65 -5.45 -5.76 18.36
CA PRO A 65 -5.15 -5.28 19.71
C PRO A 65 -3.73 -5.65 20.16
N TYR A 66 -3.08 -4.72 20.86
CA TYR A 66 -1.76 -4.93 21.43
C TYR A 66 -1.82 -5.95 22.58
N VAL A 67 -0.85 -6.87 22.58
CA VAL A 67 -0.60 -7.79 23.67
C VAL A 67 0.88 -7.67 24.03
N ASN A 68 1.19 -7.64 25.33
CA ASN A 68 2.57 -7.66 25.81
C ASN A 68 3.13 -9.10 25.74
N ALA A 69 3.29 -9.59 24.51
CA ALA A 69 3.90 -10.88 24.19
C ALA A 69 4.52 -10.80 22.79
N ASN A 70 5.39 -11.78 22.48
CA ASN A 70 5.85 -11.95 21.11
C ASN A 70 4.76 -12.64 20.30
N GLU A 71 4.41 -12.05 19.17
CA GLU A 71 3.39 -12.56 18.28
C GLU A 71 3.97 -12.80 16.89
N THR A 72 3.56 -13.91 16.29
CA THR A 72 3.99 -14.31 14.95
C THR A 72 2.77 -14.52 14.06
N LEU A 73 2.85 -14.04 12.83
CA LEU A 73 1.83 -14.18 11.82
C LEU A 73 2.47 -14.54 10.48
N GLU A 74 1.84 -15.45 9.74
CA GLU A 74 2.13 -15.64 8.32
C GLU A 74 1.17 -14.79 7.49
N TRP A 75 1.72 -13.95 6.63
CA TRP A 75 0.98 -13.14 5.68
C TRP A 75 1.30 -13.58 4.25
N THR A 76 0.26 -13.90 3.49
CA THR A 76 0.39 -14.22 2.07
C THR A 76 0.53 -12.93 1.27
N ILE A 77 1.50 -12.86 0.36
CA ILE A 77 1.71 -11.67 -0.47
C ILE A 77 0.51 -11.44 -1.38
N GLU A 78 -0.15 -10.29 -1.22
CA GLU A 78 -1.31 -9.92 -2.04
C GLU A 78 -0.89 -9.65 -3.50
N ARG A 79 -1.77 -10.02 -4.43
CA ARG A 79 -1.49 -9.95 -5.89
C ARG A 79 -1.28 -8.53 -6.42
N ASP A 80 -1.75 -7.53 -5.71
CA ASP A 80 -1.61 -6.11 -6.04
C ASP A 80 -0.32 -5.49 -5.45
N THR A 81 0.47 -6.25 -4.69
CA THR A 81 1.78 -5.83 -4.20
C THR A 81 2.74 -5.69 -5.38
N PRO A 82 3.24 -4.48 -5.69
CA PRO A 82 4.05 -4.25 -6.87
C PRO A 82 5.49 -4.74 -6.66
N THR A 83 6.17 -5.06 -7.78
CA THR A 83 7.58 -5.43 -7.76
C THR A 83 8.42 -4.31 -7.17
N ALA A 84 9.08 -4.59 -6.05
CA ALA A 84 9.99 -3.68 -5.35
C ALA A 84 10.73 -4.40 -4.22
N THR A 85 11.71 -3.70 -3.67
CA THR A 85 12.41 -4.06 -2.44
C THR A 85 11.69 -3.45 -1.25
N TYR A 86 11.42 -4.27 -0.23
CA TYR A 86 10.64 -3.90 0.95
C TYR A 86 11.36 -4.21 2.26
N PHE A 87 10.84 -3.60 3.32
CA PHE A 87 11.09 -3.92 4.72
C PHE A 87 9.75 -3.91 5.47
N VAL A 88 9.71 -4.46 6.67
CA VAL A 88 8.51 -4.51 7.52
C VAL A 88 8.67 -3.57 8.70
N ARG A 89 7.60 -2.83 9.01
CA ARG A 89 7.51 -1.97 10.17
C ARG A 89 6.24 -2.25 10.96
N ALA A 90 6.38 -2.39 12.26
CA ALA A 90 5.28 -2.48 13.21
C ALA A 90 5.13 -1.14 13.93
N TYR A 91 3.90 -0.64 13.99
CA TYR A 91 3.51 0.55 14.73
C TYR A 91 2.67 0.15 15.93
N ALA A 92 2.94 0.77 17.08
CA ALA A 92 2.03 0.75 18.22
C ALA A 92 1.19 2.02 18.19
N LEU A 93 -0.13 1.86 18.30
CA LEU A 93 -1.08 2.96 18.32
C LEU A 93 -1.76 3.11 19.67
N ASP A 94 -2.11 4.34 20.01
CA ASP A 94 -2.90 4.69 21.19
C ASP A 94 -4.42 4.53 20.97
N GLU A 95 -5.21 4.97 21.95
CA GLU A 95 -6.69 4.94 21.91
C GLU A 95 -7.28 5.80 20.79
N ASN A 96 -6.55 6.80 20.31
CA ASN A 96 -6.96 7.70 19.23
C ASN A 96 -6.46 7.21 17.86
N ASN A 97 -5.86 6.01 17.79
CA ASN A 97 -5.17 5.50 16.60
C ASN A 97 -3.99 6.39 16.16
N HIS A 98 -3.34 7.09 17.09
CA HIS A 98 -2.07 7.77 16.81
C HIS A 98 -0.90 6.84 17.07
N GLU A 99 0.07 6.83 16.16
CA GLU A 99 1.29 6.05 16.32
C GLU A 99 2.15 6.65 17.45
N VAL A 100 2.36 5.87 18.51
CA VAL A 100 3.15 6.28 19.68
C VAL A 100 4.52 5.62 19.72
N ALA A 101 4.71 4.53 18.99
CA ALA A 101 6.00 3.89 18.80
C ALA A 101 6.05 3.08 17.51
N TYR A 102 7.26 2.76 17.06
CA TYR A 102 7.46 1.85 15.95
C TYR A 102 8.69 0.96 16.15
N GLY A 103 8.66 -0.22 15.53
CA GLY A 103 9.80 -1.11 15.35
C GLY A 103 9.89 -1.54 13.89
N GLN A 104 11.09 -1.80 13.40
CA GLN A 104 11.30 -2.22 12.00
C GLN A 104 12.39 -3.28 11.92
N ASN A 105 12.32 -4.15 10.92
CA ASN A 105 13.29 -5.23 10.72
C ASN A 105 14.63 -4.76 10.14
N THR A 106 14.71 -3.49 9.71
CA THR A 106 15.89 -2.87 9.07
C THR A 106 16.56 -1.82 9.97
N ASN A 107 17.80 -1.47 9.67
CA ASN A 107 18.53 -0.40 10.36
C ASN A 107 17.94 1.00 10.09
N ALA A 108 18.42 2.02 10.81
CA ALA A 108 17.96 3.41 10.63
C ALA A 108 18.13 3.91 9.18
N GLU A 109 19.20 3.46 8.50
CA GLU A 109 19.46 3.78 7.09
C GLU A 109 18.60 2.99 6.09
N LYS A 110 17.80 2.01 6.55
CA LYS A 110 16.96 1.12 5.75
C LYS A 110 17.74 0.35 4.66
N LYS A 111 18.92 -0.17 5.01
CA LYS A 111 19.85 -0.88 4.11
C LYS A 111 20.01 -2.37 4.41
N THR A 112 19.61 -2.82 5.60
CA THR A 112 19.77 -4.22 6.05
C THR A 112 18.44 -4.96 6.07
N ASN A 113 18.46 -6.29 5.97
CA ASN A 113 17.26 -7.14 6.07
C ASN A 113 16.11 -6.73 5.13
N LEU A 114 16.48 -6.28 3.93
CA LEU A 114 15.53 -5.97 2.86
C LEU A 114 15.23 -7.26 2.09
N PHE A 115 14.05 -7.34 1.50
CA PHE A 115 13.65 -8.45 0.66
C PHE A 115 12.91 -7.95 -0.58
N ASP A 116 13.07 -8.67 -1.68
CA ASP A 116 12.42 -8.33 -2.93
C ASP A 116 11.12 -9.09 -3.06
N VAL A 117 10.06 -8.38 -3.43
CA VAL A 117 8.79 -8.95 -3.84
C VAL A 117 8.68 -8.78 -5.34
N GLN A 118 8.36 -9.86 -6.04
CA GLN A 118 8.01 -9.80 -7.45
C GLN A 118 6.49 -9.84 -7.57
N ALA A 119 5.92 -8.84 -8.22
CA ALA A 119 4.49 -8.83 -8.50
C ALA A 119 4.16 -10.01 -9.41
N ILE A 120 3.14 -10.77 -9.01
CA ILE A 120 2.39 -11.59 -9.95
C ILE A 120 1.68 -10.59 -10.86
N THR A 121 1.76 -10.75 -12.18
CA THR A 121 1.09 -9.87 -13.15
C THR A 121 -0.42 -9.84 -12.88
N GLY A 122 -0.85 -8.92 -12.04
CA GLY A 122 -2.23 -8.69 -11.65
C GLY A 122 -2.79 -7.57 -12.49
N ARG A 123 -3.84 -7.87 -13.26
CA ARG A 123 -4.70 -6.86 -13.88
C ARG A 123 -5.25 -5.97 -12.76
N HIS A 124 -4.71 -4.75 -12.60
CA HIS A 124 -5.16 -3.84 -11.55
C HIS A 124 -6.61 -3.42 -11.82
N VAL A 125 -7.46 -3.41 -10.79
CA VAL A 125 -8.87 -3.01 -10.88
C VAL A 125 -9.03 -1.58 -11.43
N SER A 126 -8.07 -0.70 -11.12
CA SER A 126 -8.04 0.66 -11.67
C SER A 126 -7.88 0.70 -13.19
N LEU A 127 -7.04 -0.17 -13.75
CA LEU A 127 -6.88 -0.33 -15.20
C LEU A 127 -8.17 -0.84 -15.84
N ASP A 128 -8.90 -1.71 -15.16
CA ASP A 128 -10.19 -2.20 -15.64
C ASP A 128 -11.25 -1.12 -15.68
N ILE A 129 -11.38 -0.36 -14.60
CA ILE A 129 -12.32 0.76 -14.52
C ILE A 129 -11.98 1.79 -15.61
N ALA A 130 -10.70 2.16 -15.75
CA ALA A 130 -10.26 3.10 -16.77
C ALA A 130 -10.59 2.60 -18.18
N SER A 131 -10.36 1.31 -18.47
CA SER A 131 -10.67 0.73 -19.77
C SER A 131 -12.17 0.81 -20.10
N ILE A 132 -13.05 0.58 -19.12
CA ILE A 132 -14.50 0.64 -19.28
C ILE A 132 -14.92 2.09 -19.57
N CYS A 133 -14.44 3.05 -18.78
CA CYS A 133 -14.77 4.47 -18.95
C CYS A 133 -14.33 5.00 -20.32
N PHE A 134 -13.10 4.72 -20.75
CA PHE A 134 -12.61 5.18 -22.05
C PHE A 134 -13.32 4.51 -23.23
N SER A 135 -13.70 3.23 -23.09
CA SER A 135 -14.48 2.51 -24.11
C SER A 135 -15.89 3.07 -24.23
N ALA A 136 -16.56 3.38 -23.13
CA ALA A 136 -17.87 4.01 -23.17
C ALA A 136 -17.80 5.42 -23.77
N PHE A 137 -16.77 6.20 -23.40
CA PHE A 137 -16.57 7.56 -23.92
C PHE A 137 -16.36 7.58 -25.44
N SER A 138 -15.61 6.63 -26.00
CA SER A 138 -15.37 6.57 -27.44
C SER A 138 -16.63 6.28 -28.25
N ILE A 139 -17.51 5.39 -27.76
CA ILE A 139 -18.78 5.08 -28.41
C ILE A 139 -19.73 6.28 -28.35
N VAL A 140 -19.82 6.92 -27.18
CA VAL A 140 -20.68 8.10 -26.98
C VAL A 140 -20.21 9.28 -27.83
N SER A 141 -18.89 9.53 -27.90
CA SER A 141 -18.34 10.62 -28.70
C SER A 141 -18.58 10.40 -30.19
N LEU A 142 -18.45 9.16 -30.69
CA LEU A 142 -18.75 8.81 -32.07
C LEU A 142 -20.23 9.00 -32.41
N MET A 143 -21.14 8.56 -31.54
CA MET A 143 -22.58 8.79 -31.72
C MET A 143 -22.93 10.29 -31.69
N GLY A 144 -22.30 11.05 -30.79
CA GLY A 144 -22.43 12.50 -30.72
C GLY A 144 -21.97 13.19 -32.00
N PHE A 145 -20.85 12.75 -32.57
CA PHE A 145 -20.32 13.24 -33.84
C PHE A 145 -21.29 13.01 -35.00
N PHE A 146 -21.80 11.78 -35.17
CA PHE A 146 -22.78 11.48 -36.22
C PHE A 146 -24.08 12.26 -36.05
N TYR A 147 -24.56 12.46 -34.81
CA TYR A 147 -25.74 13.27 -34.55
C TYR A 147 -25.52 14.75 -34.91
N ALA A 148 -24.35 15.30 -34.60
CA ALA A 148 -23.98 16.66 -34.94
C ALA A 148 -23.86 16.86 -36.46
N GLU A 149 -23.22 15.92 -37.19
CA GLU A 149 -23.18 15.94 -38.66
C GLU A 149 -24.58 15.90 -39.25
N LYS A 150 -25.44 14.99 -38.79
CA LYS A 150 -26.82 14.88 -39.29
C LYS A 150 -27.62 16.17 -39.06
N ARG A 151 -27.40 16.88 -37.94
CA ARG A 151 -28.01 18.19 -37.69
C ARG A 151 -27.43 19.29 -38.59
N LYS A 152 -26.13 19.26 -38.90
CA LYS A 152 -25.49 20.24 -39.80
C LYS A 152 -25.94 20.05 -41.24
N GLY A 153 -26.00 18.82 -41.74
CA GLY A 153 -26.50 18.52 -43.09
C GLY A 153 -27.94 19.03 -43.30
N ARG A 154 -28.83 18.78 -42.33
CA ARG A 154 -30.21 19.28 -42.36
C ARG A 154 -30.36 20.81 -42.34
N LYS A 155 -29.36 21.54 -41.83
CA LYS A 155 -29.35 23.01 -41.81
C LYS A 155 -28.78 23.63 -43.08
N ALA A 156 -28.02 22.87 -43.86
CA ALA A 156 -27.43 23.33 -45.12
C ALA A 156 -28.37 23.14 -46.33
N GLU A 157 -29.40 22.32 -46.18
CA GLU A 157 -30.44 22.04 -47.19
C GLU A 157 -31.67 22.96 -47.09
N GLN A 158 -31.66 23.96 -46.19
CA GLN A 158 -32.72 24.97 -46.02
C GLN A 158 -32.30 26.34 -46.55
#